data_AF-A0A168PR82-F1
#
_entry.id   AF-A0A168PR82-F1
#
_cell.length_a   1.000
_cell.length_b   1.000
_cell.length_c   1.000
_cell.angle_alpha   90.00
_cell.angle_beta   90.00
_cell.angle_gamma   90.00
#
_symmetry.space_group_name_H-M   'P 1'
#
loop_
_entity.id
_entity.type
_entity.pdbx_description
1 polymer ?
#
loop_
_entity_poly.entity_id
_entity_poly.type
_entity_poly.pdbx_seq_one_letter_code
_entity_poly.pdbx_strand_id
1 'polypeptide(L)'
;MDPDHDPYLVIPEFSDQLAQASLDRYEKLGKNGKPQLHTNKAEWTILATILAVHCTSKDDYTIQVVSMGTGQKCLPFSQLSKDGQLIHDSHAEVLARRGFIKQVNRRPTAVY
;
A
#
# COMPACT_ATOMS: atom_id res chain seq x y z
N MET A 1 -12.44 8.90 -24.50
CA MET A 1 -11.29 8.01 -24.33
C MET A 1 -11.68 6.67 -24.91
N ASP A 2 -10.80 6.09 -25.72
CA ASP A 2 -10.98 4.72 -26.21
C ASP A 2 -10.95 3.77 -25.00
N PRO A 3 -12.03 3.02 -24.73
CA PRO A 3 -12.09 2.11 -23.57
C PRO A 3 -11.10 0.95 -23.65
N ASP A 4 -10.55 0.66 -24.84
CA ASP A 4 -9.61 -0.44 -25.06
C ASP A 4 -8.14 0.01 -24.95
N HIS A 5 -7.89 1.31 -24.78
CA HIS A 5 -6.55 1.85 -24.59
C HIS A 5 -6.25 2.02 -23.09
N ASP A 6 -5.42 1.14 -22.53
CA ASP A 6 -4.88 1.32 -21.19
C ASP A 6 -3.97 2.57 -21.18
N PRO A 7 -4.39 3.67 -20.51
CA PRO A 7 -3.69 4.94 -20.55
C PRO A 7 -2.33 4.90 -19.85
N TYR A 8 -2.01 3.80 -19.18
CA TYR A 8 -0.76 3.62 -18.44
C TYR A 8 0.31 2.88 -19.26
N LEU A 9 -0.07 2.10 -20.29
CA LEU A 9 0.87 1.36 -21.13
C LEU A 9 1.76 2.26 -22.01
N VAL A 10 1.41 3.54 -22.15
CA VAL A 10 2.22 4.54 -22.88
C VAL A 10 3.33 5.16 -22.04
N ILE A 11 3.26 5.03 -20.71
CA ILE A 11 4.24 5.59 -19.78
C ILE A 11 5.46 4.66 -19.73
N PRO A 12 6.68 5.13 -20.06
CA PRO A 12 7.88 4.30 -20.01
C PRO A 12 8.18 3.82 -18.59
N GLU A 13 8.53 2.54 -18.44
CA GLU A 13 8.90 1.93 -17.15
C GLU A 13 7.89 2.18 -16.03
N PHE A 14 6.60 2.28 -16.36
CA PHE A 14 5.56 2.68 -15.41
C PHE A 14 5.53 1.80 -14.15
N SER A 15 5.66 0.48 -14.30
CA SER A 15 5.72 -0.46 -13.17
C SER A 15 6.88 -0.16 -12.21
N ASP A 16 8.06 0.16 -12.75
CA ASP A 16 9.24 0.51 -11.94
C ASP A 16 9.04 1.83 -11.22
N GLN A 17 8.38 2.80 -11.86
CA GLN A 17 8.03 4.06 -11.22
C GLN A 17 7.04 3.88 -10.06
N LEU A 18 6.05 2.99 -10.21
CA LEU A 18 5.12 2.65 -9.13
C LEU A 18 5.83 1.95 -7.96
N ALA A 19 6.76 1.05 -8.28
CA ALA A 19 7.59 0.36 -7.28
C ALA A 19 8.48 1.37 -6.54
N GLN A 20 9.16 2.26 -7.26
CA GLN A 20 10.02 3.28 -6.67
C GLN A 20 9.22 4.24 -5.77
N ALA A 21 8.06 4.71 -6.23
CA ALA A 21 7.18 5.56 -5.41
C ALA A 21 6.74 4.87 -4.11
N SER A 22 6.51 3.56 -4.16
CA SER A 22 6.20 2.74 -2.98
C SER A 22 7.37 2.66 -2.02
N LEU A 23 8.58 2.37 -2.52
CA LEU A 23 9.80 2.27 -1.72
C LEU A 23 10.18 3.62 -1.10
N ASP A 24 10.14 4.71 -1.87
CA ASP A 24 10.43 6.05 -1.39
C ASP A 24 9.47 6.48 -0.27
N ARG A 25 8.19 6.12 -0.40
CA ARG A 25 7.21 6.40 0.66
C ARG A 25 7.46 5.56 1.90
N TYR A 26 7.78 4.28 1.72
CA TYR A 26 8.11 3.36 2.79
C TYR A 26 9.35 3.79 3.56
N GLU A 27 10.39 4.28 2.86
CA GLU A 27 11.61 4.76 3.51
C GLU A 27 11.36 5.96 4.43
N LYS A 28 10.44 6.85 4.06
CA LYS A 28 10.03 8.00 4.88
C LYS A 28 9.18 7.64 6.11
N LEU A 29 8.73 6.40 6.25
CA LEU A 29 8.00 5.95 7.45
C LEU A 29 8.96 5.64 8.62
N GLY A 30 8.42 5.71 9.83
CA GLY A 30 9.15 5.29 11.03
C GLY A 30 9.51 3.79 11.03
N LYS A 31 10.25 3.36 12.06
CA LYS A 31 10.78 1.99 12.18
C LYS A 31 9.73 0.86 12.26
N ASN A 32 8.49 1.18 12.61
CA ASN A 32 7.46 0.17 12.83
C ASN A 32 7.07 -0.50 11.51
N GLY A 33 7.02 -1.83 11.52
CA GLY A 33 6.72 -2.62 10.31
C GLY A 33 7.90 -2.74 9.34
N LYS A 34 9.08 -2.17 9.68
CA LYS A 34 10.32 -2.37 8.93
C LYS A 34 11.17 -3.49 9.53
N PRO A 35 11.78 -4.34 8.69
CA PRO A 35 12.76 -5.31 9.17
C PRO A 35 13.92 -4.59 9.86
N GLN A 36 14.38 -5.12 10.98
CA GLN A 36 15.51 -4.56 11.70
C GLN A 36 16.81 -5.17 11.21
N LEU A 37 17.87 -4.36 11.16
CA LEU A 37 19.20 -4.87 10.88
C LEU A 37 19.76 -5.52 12.15
N HIS A 38 20.13 -6.80 12.05
CA HIS A 38 20.87 -7.49 13.11
C HIS A 38 22.25 -7.90 12.62
N THR A 39 23.22 -7.92 13.53
CA THR A 39 24.61 -8.30 13.24
C THR A 39 24.72 -9.68 12.59
N ASN A 40 23.87 -10.63 13.01
CA ASN A 40 23.97 -12.04 12.61
C ASN A 40 22.69 -12.57 11.95
N LYS A 41 21.73 -11.70 11.62
CA LYS A 41 20.42 -12.13 11.09
C LYS A 41 19.83 -11.08 10.15
N ALA A 42 19.43 -11.51 8.97
CA ALA A 42 18.59 -10.72 8.09
C ALA A 42 17.11 -10.87 8.50
N GLU A 43 16.42 -9.75 8.62
CA GLU A 43 14.96 -9.73 8.66
C GLU A 43 14.41 -9.24 7.34
N TRP A 44 13.23 -9.72 6.98
CA TRP A 44 12.49 -9.25 5.82
C TRP A 44 11.00 -9.21 6.13
N THR A 45 10.28 -8.43 5.34
CA THR A 45 8.82 -8.38 5.33
C THR A 45 8.34 -8.22 3.90
N ILE A 46 7.05 -8.44 3.67
CA ILE A 46 6.42 -8.09 2.41
C ILE A 46 5.90 -6.66 2.53
N LEU A 47 6.07 -5.86 1.48
CA LEU A 47 5.46 -4.54 1.32
C LEU A 47 4.39 -4.63 0.23
N ALA A 48 3.22 -4.09 0.51
CA ALA A 48 2.18 -3.92 -0.50
C ALA A 48 1.64 -2.49 -0.44
N THR A 49 1.33 -1.95 -1.60
CA THR A 49 0.92 -0.56 -1.78
C THR A 49 -0.27 -0.46 -2.71
N ILE A 50 -1.21 0.41 -2.37
CA ILE A 50 -2.28 0.87 -3.25
C ILE A 50 -1.95 2.30 -3.65
N LEU A 51 -1.79 2.52 -4.96
CA LEU A 51 -1.49 3.83 -5.55
C LEU A 51 -2.70 4.34 -6.33
N ALA A 52 -2.88 5.66 -6.32
CA ALA A 52 -3.75 6.36 -7.24
C ALA A 52 -2.87 6.99 -8.33
N VAL A 53 -3.29 6.80 -9.58
CA VAL A 53 -2.61 7.37 -10.74
C VAL A 53 -3.60 8.18 -11.55
N HIS A 54 -3.31 9.45 -11.70
CA HIS A 54 -4.02 10.34 -12.60
C HIS A 54 -3.14 10.58 -13.82
N CYS A 55 -3.58 10.13 -14.99
CA CYS A 55 -2.84 10.24 -16.25
C CYS A 55 -3.70 10.99 -17.26
N THR A 56 -3.17 12.07 -17.82
CA THR A 56 -3.79 12.81 -18.94
C THR A 56 -3.03 12.55 -20.24
N SER A 57 -1.73 12.24 -20.14
CA SER A 57 -0.87 11.84 -21.25
C SER A 57 0.36 11.10 -20.76
N LYS A 58 1.19 10.60 -21.70
CA LYS A 58 2.47 9.97 -21.42
C LYS A 58 3.41 10.83 -20.55
N ASP A 59 3.38 12.14 -20.72
CA ASP A 59 4.30 13.08 -20.05
C ASP A 59 3.63 13.88 -18.92
N ASP A 60 2.31 13.71 -18.75
CA ASP A 60 1.53 14.38 -17.71
C ASP A 60 0.71 13.35 -16.92
N TYR A 61 1.31 12.89 -15.84
CA TYR A 61 0.70 11.98 -14.89
C TYR A 61 1.23 12.24 -13.47
N THR A 62 0.43 11.84 -12.49
CA THR A 62 0.82 11.87 -11.07
C THR A 62 0.63 10.50 -10.44
N ILE A 63 1.56 10.13 -9.58
CA ILE A 63 1.53 8.89 -8.80
C ILE A 63 1.43 9.26 -7.32
N GLN A 64 0.39 8.79 -6.65
CA GLN A 64 0.18 9.02 -5.22
C GLN A 64 0.03 7.69 -4.49
N VAL A 65 0.84 7.48 -3.46
CA VAL A 65 0.65 6.36 -2.53
C VAL A 65 -0.53 6.67 -1.60
N VAL A 66 -1.61 5.89 -1.71
CA VAL A 66 -2.85 6.11 -0.93
C VAL A 66 -2.85 5.28 0.34
N SER A 67 -2.38 4.04 0.27
CA SER A 67 -2.32 3.13 1.42
C SER A 67 -1.18 2.13 1.24
N MET A 68 -0.54 1.73 2.34
CA MET A 68 0.49 0.71 2.36
C MET A 68 0.32 -0.21 3.56
N GLY A 69 0.84 -1.43 3.45
CA GLY A 69 0.93 -2.38 4.54
C GLY A 69 2.21 -3.18 4.45
N THR A 70 2.71 -3.64 5.60
CA THR A 70 3.73 -4.69 5.66
C THR A 70 3.27 -5.85 6.52
N GLY A 71 3.66 -7.07 6.15
CA GLY A 71 3.35 -8.26 6.93
C GLY A 71 3.29 -9.55 6.12
N GLN A 72 3.35 -10.68 6.82
CA GLN A 72 3.52 -12.02 6.25
C GLN A 72 2.84 -13.12 7.10
N LYS A 73 1.98 -12.73 8.05
CA LYS A 73 1.34 -13.66 8.99
C LYS A 73 -0.14 -13.37 9.16
N CYS A 74 -0.87 -14.40 9.54
CA CYS A 74 -2.26 -14.34 10.00
C CYS A 74 -2.35 -14.79 11.47
N LEU A 75 -3.46 -14.48 12.13
CA LEU A 75 -3.72 -14.96 13.49
C LEU A 75 -4.00 -16.46 13.48
N PRO A 76 -3.51 -17.20 14.50
CA PRO A 76 -3.89 -18.59 14.68
C PRO A 76 -5.37 -18.70 15.07
N PHE A 77 -5.98 -19.84 14.73
CA PHE A 77 -7.40 -20.10 15.01
C PHE A 77 -7.80 -19.84 16.48
N SER A 78 -6.92 -20.19 17.43
CA SER A 78 -7.15 -20.02 18.86
C SER A 78 -7.23 -18.56 19.33
N GLN A 79 -6.81 -17.60 18.48
CA GLN A 79 -6.82 -16.16 18.78
C GLN A 79 -7.82 -15.38 17.93
N LEU A 80 -8.67 -16.07 17.15
CA LEU A 80 -9.72 -15.41 16.40
C LEU A 80 -10.73 -14.77 17.35
N SER A 81 -11.03 -13.49 17.11
CA SER A 81 -12.00 -12.73 17.88
C SER A 81 -13.37 -12.80 17.20
N LYS A 82 -14.43 -13.02 17.98
CA LYS A 82 -15.82 -12.96 17.49
C LYS A 82 -16.35 -11.52 17.38
N ASP A 83 -15.74 -10.60 18.11
CA ASP A 83 -16.22 -9.23 18.29
C ASP A 83 -15.56 -8.24 17.31
N GLY A 84 -14.76 -8.74 16.36
CA GLY A 84 -14.12 -7.93 15.33
C GLY A 84 -12.98 -7.02 15.82
N GLN A 85 -12.44 -7.27 17.02
CA GLN A 85 -11.42 -6.42 17.63
C GLN A 85 -9.99 -6.72 17.15
N LEU A 86 -9.76 -7.88 16.54
CA LEU A 86 -8.45 -8.34 16.10
C LEU A 86 -8.36 -8.47 14.58
N ILE A 87 -7.16 -8.28 14.05
CA ILE A 87 -6.89 -8.43 12.61
C ILE A 87 -6.55 -9.89 12.32
N HIS A 88 -7.46 -10.61 11.68
CA HIS A 88 -7.27 -12.04 11.38
C HIS A 88 -6.16 -12.30 10.36
N ASP A 89 -6.04 -11.43 9.36
CA ASP A 89 -5.03 -11.56 8.32
C ASP A 89 -4.23 -10.25 8.23
N SER A 90 -2.93 -10.37 8.53
CA SER A 90 -1.98 -9.28 8.55
C SER A 90 -0.96 -9.40 7.42
N HIS A 91 -1.29 -10.08 6.33
CA HIS A 91 -0.53 -9.98 5.09
C HIS A 91 -0.54 -8.54 4.58
N ALA A 92 0.57 -8.13 3.95
CA ALA A 92 0.81 -6.76 3.52
C ALA A 92 -0.32 -6.20 2.65
N GLU A 93 -0.79 -6.98 1.66
CA GLU A 93 -1.85 -6.61 0.74
C GLU A 93 -3.21 -6.46 1.42
N VAL A 94 -3.48 -7.29 2.43
CA VAL A 94 -4.71 -7.22 3.22
C VAL A 94 -4.71 -5.94 4.07
N LEU A 95 -3.59 -5.63 4.72
CA LEU A 95 -3.44 -4.40 5.50
C LEU A 95 -3.51 -3.16 4.61
N ALA A 96 -2.85 -3.16 3.45
CA ALA A 96 -2.92 -2.07 2.47
C ALA A 96 -4.38 -1.82 2.04
N ARG A 97 -5.13 -2.88 1.72
CA ARG A 97 -6.56 -2.78 1.36
C ARG A 97 -7.42 -2.24 2.51
N ARG A 98 -7.22 -2.72 3.74
CA ARG A 98 -7.95 -2.22 4.92
C ARG A 98 -7.68 -0.74 5.18
N GLY A 99 -6.42 -0.31 5.04
CA GLY A 99 -6.03 1.09 5.13
C GLY A 99 -6.69 1.95 4.05
N PHE A 100 -6.77 1.43 2.82
CA PHE A 100 -7.45 2.11 1.72
C PHE A 100 -8.96 2.28 1.98
N ILE A 101 -9.65 1.22 2.44
CA ILE A 101 -11.08 1.32 2.80
C ILE A 101 -11.30 2.38 3.89
N LYS A 102 -10.43 2.44 4.90
CA LYS A 102 -10.48 3.49 5.92
C LYS A 102 -10.29 4.88 5.31
N GLN A 103 -9.36 5.02 4.37
CA GLN A 103 -9.11 6.30 3.68
C GLN A 103 -10.30 6.74 2.84
N VAL A 104 -10.92 5.84 2.08
CA VAL A 104 -12.11 6.13 1.26
C VAL A 104 -13.31 6.49 2.13
N ASN A 105 -13.47 5.82 3.27
CA ASN A 105 -14.58 6.06 4.19
C ASN A 105 -14.37 7.27 5.12
N ARG A 106 -13.23 7.98 5.02
CA ARG A 106 -13.07 9.26 5.70
C ARG A 106 -14.03 10.25 5.07
N ARG A 107 -15.10 10.59 5.80
CA ARG A 107 -15.95 11.73 5.45
C ARG A 107 -15.06 12.97 5.33
N PRO A 108 -15.25 13.82 4.31
CA PRO A 108 -14.59 15.13 4.29
C PRO A 108 -14.93 15.81 5.62
N THR A 109 -13.92 16.19 6.39
CA THR A 109 -14.13 17.08 7.53
C THR A 109 -14.81 18.32 6.99
N ALA A 110 -16.05 18.55 7.40
CA ALA A 110 -16.77 19.78 7.10
C ALA A 110 -15.87 20.95 7.53
N VAL A 111 -15.35 21.67 6.56
CA VAL A 111 -14.72 22.96 6.79
C VAL A 111 -15.91 23.91 6.98
N TYR A 112 -16.18 24.26 8.23
CA TYR A 112 -17.09 25.35 8.60
C TYR A 112 -16.35 26.69 8.50
#